data_AF-A0A3B8LQ29-F1
#
_entry.id   AF-A0A3B8LQ29-F1
#
_cell.length_a   1.000
_cell.length_b   1.000
_cell.length_c   1.000
_cell.angle_alpha   90.00
_cell.angle_beta   90.00
_cell.angle_gamma   90.00
#
_symmetry.space_group_name_H-M   'P 1'
#
loop_
_entity.id
_entity.type
_entity.pdbx_description
1 polymer ?
#
loop_
_entity_poly.entity_id
_entity_poly.type
_entity_poly.pdbx_seq_one_letter_code
_entity_poly.pdbx_strand_id
1 'polypeptide(L)'
;MQPVVAADAEEEPDVPFGLPPVFFPEDNPYSSAKVELGRLLYFDKRLSTDNTVACASCHAPSKGYTDGAPVSTGINGQKGGRSAPTVINRAYSTRQFWDGRAPSLEAQAVGPIANPIEMTNLKSEKAAHGAVVARLKKIKGYRSRFAKVFGSRDFTIDHVGKAIATFERTVLSGNSPYDQYVNGDKKALNASQARGFNVFFKKAACDSCHLGFNFTDGSFENIGIGMDKPKPDLGRFVVTGKASDKGSFKTPTLREIEHTG
;
A
#
# COMPACT_ATOMS: atom_id res chain seq x y z
N MET A 1 24.80 26.66 17.47
CA MET A 1 24.54 25.71 16.37
C MET A 1 25.33 24.46 16.65
N GLN A 2 24.69 23.39 17.11
CA GLN A 2 25.35 22.09 17.23
C GLN A 2 25.44 21.45 15.84
N PRO A 3 26.56 20.80 15.51
CA PRO A 3 26.73 20.20 14.19
C PRO A 3 25.74 19.06 14.05
N VAL A 4 25.01 19.06 12.94
CA VAL A 4 24.19 17.92 12.51
C VAL A 4 25.17 16.79 12.28
N VAL A 5 25.13 15.78 13.15
CA VAL A 5 25.93 14.57 12.99
C VAL A 5 25.53 13.99 11.64
N ALA A 6 26.47 13.94 10.69
CA ALA A 6 26.27 13.27 9.43
C ALA A 6 25.92 11.83 9.76
N ALA A 7 24.65 11.46 9.53
CA ALA A 7 24.24 10.07 9.59
C ALA A 7 25.08 9.32 8.55
N ASP A 8 25.72 8.23 8.96
CA ASP A 8 26.27 7.25 8.04
C ASP A 8 25.25 7.01 6.92
N ALA A 9 25.67 7.04 5.66
CA ALA A 9 24.78 6.86 4.53
C ALA A 9 24.10 5.50 4.65
N GLU A 10 22.86 5.49 5.16
CA GLU A 10 22.07 4.28 5.25
C GLU A 10 21.72 3.86 3.82
N GLU A 11 22.16 2.66 3.42
CA GLU A 11 21.88 2.14 2.08
C GLU A 11 20.38 1.90 1.90
N GLU A 12 19.82 2.45 0.82
CA GLU A 12 18.46 2.19 0.36
C GLU A 12 18.23 0.68 0.15
N PRO A 13 16.97 0.19 0.25
CA PRO A 13 16.70 -1.23 0.14
C PRO A 13 17.13 -1.78 -1.22
N ASP A 14 17.69 -2.99 -1.22
CA ASP A 14 17.99 -3.71 -2.46
C ASP A 14 16.70 -3.92 -3.26
N VAL A 15 16.70 -3.43 -4.49
CA VAL A 15 15.53 -3.44 -5.37
C VAL A 15 15.58 -4.73 -6.20
N PRO A 16 14.57 -5.61 -6.11
CA PRO A 16 14.54 -6.83 -6.90
C PRO A 16 14.73 -6.58 -8.41
N PHE A 17 15.48 -7.45 -9.06
CA PHE A 17 15.77 -7.36 -10.49
C PHE A 17 14.50 -7.16 -11.35
N GLY A 18 14.55 -6.27 -12.33
CA GLY A 18 13.40 -5.95 -13.19
C GLY A 18 12.47 -4.87 -12.63
N LEU A 19 12.74 -4.33 -11.44
CA LEU A 19 12.09 -3.12 -10.93
C LEU A 19 13.04 -1.91 -11.04
N PRO A 20 12.51 -0.69 -11.25
CA PRO A 20 13.29 0.54 -11.18
C PRO A 20 13.61 0.91 -9.71
N PRO A 21 14.57 1.83 -9.47
CA PRO A 21 14.84 2.35 -8.13
C PRO A 21 13.58 2.87 -7.44
N VAL A 22 13.49 2.67 -6.12
CA VAL A 22 12.38 3.16 -5.30
C VAL A 22 12.57 4.64 -4.98
N PHE A 23 11.49 5.41 -5.11
CA PHE A 23 11.50 6.82 -4.74
C PHE A 23 11.04 7.02 -3.28
N PHE A 24 11.86 7.74 -2.50
CA PHE A 24 11.51 8.24 -1.17
C PHE A 24 11.32 9.77 -1.22
N PRO A 25 10.17 10.32 -0.80
CA PRO A 25 9.92 11.76 -0.81
C PRO A 25 10.90 12.55 0.06
N GLU A 26 11.21 13.79 -0.31
CA GLU A 26 12.08 14.69 0.47
C GLU A 26 11.54 14.94 1.90
N ASP A 27 10.22 15.00 2.06
CA ASP A 27 9.56 15.18 3.36
C ASP A 27 9.39 13.86 4.15
N ASN A 28 9.79 12.74 3.55
CA ASN A 28 9.85 11.44 4.17
C ASN A 28 11.03 10.58 3.64
N PRO A 29 12.28 11.00 3.89
CA PRO A 29 13.46 10.33 3.33
C PRO A 29 13.64 8.93 3.92
N TYR A 30 14.35 8.06 3.21
CA TYR A 30 14.67 6.73 3.70
C TYR A 30 15.50 6.77 4.99
N SER A 31 15.19 5.84 5.90
CA SER A 31 16.15 5.32 6.87
C SER A 31 15.70 3.92 7.31
N SER A 32 16.64 2.99 7.47
CA SER A 32 16.49 1.67 8.06
C SER A 32 15.78 1.73 9.43
N ALA A 33 16.10 2.74 10.25
CA ALA A 33 15.44 2.95 11.54
C ALA A 33 13.95 3.31 11.38
N LYS A 34 13.60 4.07 10.33
CA LYS A 34 12.21 4.41 10.00
C LYS A 34 11.46 3.22 9.40
N VAL A 35 12.12 2.41 8.56
CA VAL A 35 11.56 1.13 8.07
C VAL A 35 11.23 0.21 9.23
N GLU A 36 12.13 0.02 10.19
CA GLU A 36 11.86 -0.83 11.36
C GLU A 36 10.74 -0.27 12.24
N LEU A 37 10.67 1.05 12.44
CA LEU A 37 9.55 1.68 13.13
C LEU A 37 8.22 1.45 12.39
N GLY A 38 8.22 1.63 11.07
CA GLY A 38 7.08 1.37 10.20
C GLY A 38 6.61 -0.08 10.26
N ARG A 39 7.55 -1.03 10.19
CA ARG A 39 7.28 -2.46 10.32
C ARG A 39 6.63 -2.77 11.66
N LEU A 40 7.16 -2.25 12.77
CA LEU A 40 6.55 -2.47 14.09
C LEU A 40 5.11 -1.96 14.14
N LEU A 41 4.86 -0.75 13.61
CA LEU A 41 3.52 -0.16 13.55
C LEU A 41 2.57 -0.98 12.67
N TYR A 42 3.04 -1.46 11.51
CA TYR A 42 2.26 -2.24 10.55
C TYR A 42 1.62 -3.50 11.16
N PHE A 43 2.32 -4.15 12.09
CA PHE A 43 1.85 -5.34 12.80
C PHE A 43 1.20 -5.03 14.18
N ASP A 44 1.15 -3.76 14.60
CA ASP A 44 0.69 -3.39 15.93
C ASP A 44 -0.83 -3.15 15.99
N LYS A 45 -1.54 -4.09 16.60
CA LYS A 45 -3.00 -3.97 16.80
C LYS A 45 -3.40 -2.79 17.66
N ARG A 46 -2.49 -2.21 18.46
CA ARG A 46 -2.76 -1.02 19.28
C ARG A 46 -3.03 0.24 18.44
N LEU A 47 -2.87 0.17 17.12
CA LEU A 47 -3.33 1.19 16.19
C LEU A 47 -4.86 1.21 16.02
N SER A 48 -5.58 0.10 16.24
CA SER A 48 -7.03 0.16 16.33
C SER A 48 -7.49 0.61 17.72
N THR A 49 -8.67 1.22 17.81
CA THR A 49 -9.16 1.77 19.08
C THR A 49 -9.50 0.70 20.12
N ASP A 50 -9.80 -0.52 19.68
CA ASP A 50 -10.12 -1.69 20.51
C ASP A 50 -8.94 -2.69 20.64
N ASN A 51 -7.80 -2.40 20.03
CA ASN A 51 -6.60 -3.24 19.97
C ASN A 51 -6.77 -4.61 19.27
N THR A 52 -7.70 -4.74 18.31
CA THR A 52 -7.94 -6.02 17.60
C THR A 52 -7.41 -6.05 16.16
N VAL A 53 -7.26 -4.89 15.50
CA VAL A 53 -6.91 -4.76 14.07
C VAL A 53 -5.59 -4.03 13.88
N ALA A 54 -4.73 -4.56 13.02
CA ALA A 54 -3.51 -3.92 12.53
C ALA A 54 -3.56 -3.84 10.99
N CYS A 55 -2.61 -3.14 10.35
CA CYS A 55 -2.47 -3.14 8.89
C CYS A 55 -2.34 -4.58 8.37
N ALA A 56 -1.50 -5.38 9.04
CA ALA A 56 -1.29 -6.79 8.74
C ALA A 56 -2.53 -7.69 8.90
N SER A 57 -3.61 -7.23 9.55
CA SER A 57 -4.86 -8.00 9.64
C SER A 57 -5.56 -8.12 8.29
N CYS A 58 -5.51 -7.06 7.48
CA CYS A 58 -6.11 -7.02 6.14
C CYS A 58 -5.06 -7.16 5.02
N HIS A 59 -3.79 -6.95 5.34
CA HIS A 59 -2.67 -6.99 4.39
C HIS A 59 -1.56 -7.91 4.92
N ALA A 60 -1.85 -9.21 5.00
CA ALA A 60 -0.96 -10.19 5.60
C ALA A 60 0.16 -10.60 4.62
N PRO A 61 1.45 -10.61 5.03
CA PRO A 61 2.54 -11.04 4.14
C PRO A 61 2.36 -12.46 3.59
N SER A 62 1.77 -13.37 4.39
CA SER A 62 1.50 -14.76 3.98
C SER A 62 0.42 -14.91 2.90
N LYS A 63 -0.23 -13.82 2.50
CA LYS A 63 -1.31 -13.76 1.51
C LYS A 63 -1.04 -12.66 0.48
N GLY A 64 0.22 -12.51 0.07
CA GLY A 64 0.60 -11.48 -0.90
C GLY A 64 0.26 -10.05 -0.45
N TYR A 65 0.28 -9.78 0.86
CA TYR A 65 -0.14 -8.50 1.45
C TYR A 65 -1.61 -8.13 1.17
N THR A 66 -2.49 -9.12 1.07
CA THR A 66 -3.96 -9.00 1.16
C THR A 66 -4.48 -9.86 2.33
N ASP A 67 -5.80 -10.07 2.40
CA ASP A 67 -6.42 -11.01 3.34
C ASP A 67 -7.02 -12.24 2.63
N GLY A 68 -6.92 -12.32 1.31
CA GLY A 68 -7.52 -13.38 0.49
C GLY A 68 -9.04 -13.48 0.66
N ALA A 69 -9.71 -12.34 0.89
CA ALA A 69 -11.15 -12.27 1.07
C ALA A 69 -11.80 -11.32 0.04
N PRO A 70 -13.08 -11.57 -0.32
CA PRO A 70 -13.82 -10.65 -1.18
C PRO A 70 -13.95 -9.23 -0.58
N VAL A 71 -14.06 -9.15 0.75
CA VAL A 71 -14.03 -7.91 1.53
C VAL A 71 -13.38 -8.16 2.89
N SER A 72 -12.65 -7.17 3.38
CA SER A 72 -11.93 -7.27 4.64
C SER A 72 -12.84 -7.22 5.86
N THR A 73 -12.34 -7.78 6.97
CA THR A 73 -12.97 -7.69 8.29
C THR A 73 -12.17 -6.75 9.18
N GLY A 74 -12.83 -5.67 9.60
CA GLY A 74 -12.25 -4.69 10.50
C GLY A 74 -12.80 -4.79 11.93
N ILE A 75 -12.79 -3.65 12.61
CA ILE A 75 -13.14 -3.53 14.03
C ILE A 75 -14.55 -4.07 14.33
N ASN A 76 -14.70 -4.76 15.46
CA ASN A 76 -15.94 -5.45 15.87
C ASN A 76 -16.47 -6.48 14.85
N GLY A 77 -15.62 -7.00 13.95
CA GLY A 77 -16.04 -7.97 12.94
C GLY A 77 -16.79 -7.36 11.76
N GLN A 78 -16.81 -6.03 11.62
CA GLN A 78 -17.48 -5.35 10.52
C GLN A 78 -16.86 -5.70 9.17
N LYS A 79 -17.68 -5.76 8.12
CA LYS A 79 -17.25 -6.06 6.76
C LYS A 79 -17.11 -4.77 5.95
N GLY A 80 -15.98 -4.65 5.25
CA GLY A 80 -15.73 -3.55 4.31
C GLY A 80 -16.58 -3.64 3.04
N GLY A 81 -16.43 -2.64 2.17
CA GLY A 81 -17.11 -2.59 0.87
C GLY A 81 -16.26 -3.06 -0.32
N ARG A 82 -14.95 -3.27 -0.13
CA ARG A 82 -14.00 -3.65 -1.18
C ARG A 82 -13.00 -4.67 -0.64
N SER A 83 -12.42 -5.45 -1.55
CA SER A 83 -11.24 -6.27 -1.26
C SER A 83 -10.03 -5.38 -0.94
N ALA A 84 -9.19 -5.81 0.01
CA ALA A 84 -7.93 -5.16 0.33
C ALA A 84 -6.93 -5.35 -0.83
N PRO A 85 -6.52 -4.27 -1.53
CA PRO A 85 -5.49 -4.40 -2.55
C PRO A 85 -4.13 -4.73 -1.91
N THR A 86 -3.24 -5.39 -2.66
CA THR A 86 -1.90 -5.68 -2.16
C THR A 86 -1.09 -4.42 -1.83
N VAL A 87 -0.22 -4.52 -0.81
CA VAL A 87 0.82 -3.53 -0.48
C VAL A 87 2.06 -3.69 -1.38
N ILE A 88 2.22 -4.84 -2.03
CA ILE A 88 3.37 -5.13 -2.89
C ILE A 88 3.47 -4.11 -4.02
N ASN A 89 4.68 -3.56 -4.20
CA ASN A 89 5.03 -2.60 -5.25
C ASN A 89 4.18 -1.31 -5.25
N ARG A 90 3.50 -0.99 -4.14
CA ARG A 90 2.73 0.26 -4.01
C ARG A 90 3.62 1.49 -3.92
N ALA A 91 4.92 1.30 -3.65
CA ALA A 91 5.97 2.31 -3.77
C ALA A 91 5.94 3.06 -5.12
N TYR A 92 5.59 2.37 -6.20
CA TYR A 92 5.59 2.92 -7.56
C TYR A 92 4.27 3.59 -7.96
N SER A 93 3.30 3.68 -7.04
CA SER A 93 1.98 4.24 -7.35
C SER A 93 1.84 5.68 -6.91
N THR A 94 1.36 6.52 -7.82
CA THR A 94 1.10 7.96 -7.56
C THR A 94 -0.21 8.21 -6.81
N ARG A 95 -1.11 7.23 -6.73
CA ARG A 95 -2.38 7.28 -5.99
C ARG A 95 -2.68 5.94 -5.34
N GLN A 96 -3.26 5.99 -4.14
CA GLN A 96 -3.61 4.82 -3.34
C GLN A 96 -5.12 4.58 -3.26
N PHE A 97 -5.50 3.38 -2.80
CA PHE A 97 -6.84 2.80 -2.90
C PHE A 97 -7.31 2.52 -4.34
N TRP A 98 -8.40 1.75 -4.46
CA TRP A 98 -9.05 1.41 -5.72
C TRP A 98 -9.61 2.63 -6.48
N ASP A 99 -10.02 3.68 -5.78
CA ASP A 99 -10.58 4.92 -6.36
C ASP A 99 -9.55 6.05 -6.48
N GLY A 100 -8.32 5.83 -6.00
CA GLY A 100 -7.25 6.82 -6.08
C GLY A 100 -7.43 8.04 -5.18
N ARG A 101 -8.24 7.93 -4.11
CA ARG A 101 -8.58 9.06 -3.22
C ARG A 101 -7.41 9.56 -2.37
N ALA A 102 -6.42 8.71 -2.10
CA ALA A 102 -5.24 9.11 -1.34
C ALA A 102 -4.08 9.44 -2.28
N PRO A 103 -3.44 10.62 -2.15
CA PRO A 103 -2.37 11.07 -3.04
C PRO A 103 -1.00 10.47 -2.74
N SER A 104 -0.82 9.80 -1.59
CA SER A 104 0.45 9.23 -1.17
C SER A 104 0.23 8.03 -0.24
N LEU A 105 1.30 7.27 0.02
CA LEU A 105 1.28 6.19 1.02
C LEU A 105 1.10 6.75 2.43
N GLU A 106 1.72 7.89 2.73
CA GLU A 106 1.60 8.59 4.02
C GLU A 106 0.14 8.93 4.35
N ALA A 107 -0.57 9.51 3.36
CA ALA A 107 -1.98 9.84 3.50
C ALA A 107 -2.87 8.59 3.56
N GLN A 108 -2.50 7.53 2.83
CA GLN A 108 -3.23 6.27 2.86
C GLN A 108 -3.10 5.59 4.23
N ALA A 109 -1.89 5.52 4.80
CA ALA A 109 -1.58 4.76 6.00
C ALA A 109 -2.37 5.21 7.24
N VAL A 110 -2.73 6.49 7.32
CA VAL A 110 -3.51 7.05 8.43
C VAL A 110 -5.03 6.99 8.22
N GLY A 111 -5.47 6.69 6.99
CA GLY A 111 -6.88 6.58 6.62
C GLY A 111 -7.61 5.45 7.38
N PRO A 112 -7.12 4.19 7.33
CA PRO A 112 -7.70 3.06 8.05
C PRO A 112 -7.87 3.32 9.56
N ILE A 113 -6.90 4.01 10.17
CA ILE A 113 -6.92 4.37 11.60
C ILE A 113 -8.16 5.22 11.95
N ALA A 114 -8.63 6.05 11.02
CA ALA A 114 -9.81 6.90 11.18
C ALA A 114 -11.10 6.31 10.61
N ASN A 115 -11.04 5.15 9.94
CA ASN A 115 -12.22 4.54 9.33
C ASN A 115 -13.01 3.71 10.35
N PRO A 116 -14.31 3.99 10.57
CA PRO A 116 -15.14 3.31 11.58
C PRO A 116 -15.42 1.83 11.28
N ILE A 117 -15.21 1.39 10.04
CA ILE A 117 -15.35 0.00 9.64
C ILE A 117 -14.03 -0.75 9.82
N GLU A 118 -12.89 -0.05 9.72
CA GLU A 118 -11.56 -0.67 9.72
C GLU A 118 -10.95 -0.71 11.12
N MET A 119 -10.64 0.44 11.74
CA MET A 119 -9.81 0.48 12.95
C MET A 119 -10.31 1.38 14.09
N THR A 120 -11.45 2.08 13.98
CA THR A 120 -11.91 2.99 15.06
C THR A 120 -13.37 2.84 15.45
N ASN A 121 -13.66 2.99 16.74
CA ASN A 121 -15.01 3.15 17.29
C ASN A 121 -15.32 4.64 17.58
N LEU A 122 -14.40 5.56 17.25
CA LEU A 122 -14.53 6.98 17.53
C LEU A 122 -15.18 7.73 16.36
N LYS A 123 -15.94 8.77 16.69
CA LYS A 123 -16.82 9.48 15.74
C LYS A 123 -16.10 10.48 14.83
N SER A 124 -14.82 10.75 15.05
CA SER A 124 -14.07 11.69 14.23
C SER A 124 -12.62 11.25 14.03
N GLU A 125 -12.06 11.62 12.88
CA GLU A 125 -10.66 11.40 12.51
C GLU A 125 -9.71 11.94 13.59
N LYS A 126 -9.91 13.20 14.02
CA LYS A 126 -9.10 13.84 15.07
C LYS A 126 -9.11 13.03 16.37
N ALA A 127 -10.26 12.49 16.78
CA ALA A 127 -10.35 11.68 17.99
C ALA A 127 -9.64 10.33 17.81
N ALA A 128 -9.82 9.67 16.66
CA ALA A 128 -9.17 8.41 16.33
C ALA A 128 -7.64 8.53 16.33
N HIS A 129 -7.10 9.47 15.55
CA HIS A 129 -5.68 9.74 15.47
C HIS A 129 -5.10 10.18 16.82
N GLY A 130 -5.80 11.07 17.53
CA GLY A 130 -5.38 11.53 18.86
C GLY A 130 -5.29 10.39 19.89
N ALA A 131 -6.27 9.49 19.90
CA ALA A 131 -6.28 8.33 20.80
C ALA A 131 -5.10 7.38 20.53
N VAL A 132 -4.79 7.11 19.26
CA VAL A 132 -3.65 6.27 18.86
C VAL A 132 -2.33 6.93 19.27
N VAL A 133 -2.11 8.21 18.94
CA VAL A 133 -0.89 8.92 19.31
C VAL A 133 -0.70 8.96 20.82
N ALA A 134 -1.76 9.27 21.58
CA ALA A 134 -1.72 9.27 23.05
C ALA A 134 -1.35 7.90 23.61
N ARG A 135 -1.85 6.82 23.01
CA ARG A 135 -1.50 5.44 23.40
C ARG A 135 -0.04 5.13 23.12
N LEU A 136 0.45 5.42 21.91
CA LEU A 136 1.84 5.16 21.52
C LEU A 136 2.82 5.95 22.40
N LYS A 137 2.49 7.19 22.77
CA LYS A 137 3.32 8.03 23.68
C LYS A 137 3.49 7.42 25.07
N LYS A 138 2.58 6.58 25.54
CA LYS A 138 2.71 5.86 26.83
C LYS A 138 3.74 4.73 26.77
N ILE A 139 4.14 4.29 25.58
CA ILE A 139 5.05 3.16 25.39
C ILE A 139 6.49 3.68 25.26
N LYS A 140 7.36 3.36 26.23
CA LYS A 140 8.78 3.78 26.24
C LYS A 140 9.52 3.39 24.96
N GLY A 141 9.22 2.21 24.41
CA GLY A 141 9.80 1.72 23.15
C GLY A 141 9.48 2.64 21.96
N TYR A 142 8.21 3.02 21.77
CA TYR A 142 7.82 3.92 20.69
C TYR A 142 8.43 5.31 20.87
N ARG A 143 8.35 5.93 22.06
CA ARG A 143 8.99 7.24 22.30
C ARG A 143 10.47 7.26 21.90
N SER A 144 11.21 6.19 22.22
CA SER A 144 12.63 6.09 21.90
C SER A 144 12.86 5.94 20.38
N ARG A 145 12.04 5.16 19.69
CA ARG A 145 12.13 4.97 18.24
C ARG A 145 11.72 6.22 17.45
N PHE A 146 10.64 6.90 17.85
CA PHE A 146 10.24 8.18 17.25
C PHE A 146 11.30 9.26 17.48
N ALA A 147 11.93 9.31 18.65
CA ALA A 147 13.04 10.23 18.90
C ALA A 147 14.25 9.93 18.02
N LYS A 148 14.57 8.64 17.80
CA LYS A 148 15.65 8.24 16.89
C LYS A 148 15.36 8.65 15.44
N VAL A 149 14.13 8.44 14.97
CA VAL A 149 13.78 8.60 13.55
C VAL A 149 13.44 10.05 13.19
N PHE A 150 12.79 10.78 14.09
CA PHE A 150 12.24 12.12 13.82
C PHE A 150 12.80 13.20 14.76
N GLY A 151 13.81 12.87 15.58
CA GLY A 151 14.43 13.81 16.51
C GLY A 151 13.58 14.21 17.71
N SER A 152 12.35 13.69 17.84
CA SER A 152 11.41 14.08 18.90
C SER A 152 10.66 12.90 19.51
N ARG A 153 10.49 12.94 20.84
CA ARG A 153 9.57 12.04 21.57
C ARG A 153 8.11 12.48 21.44
N ASP A 154 7.89 13.73 21.03
CA ASP A 154 6.57 14.32 20.82
C ASP A 154 6.15 14.17 19.35
N PHE A 155 5.79 12.95 18.96
CA PHE A 155 5.38 12.63 17.60
C PHE A 155 3.87 12.82 17.39
N THR A 156 3.47 12.86 16.13
CA THR A 156 2.10 13.10 15.64
C THR A 156 1.62 11.94 14.79
N ILE A 157 0.37 12.00 14.31
CA ILE A 157 -0.15 10.98 13.38
C ILE A 157 0.57 11.02 12.02
N ASP A 158 1.04 12.20 11.58
CA ASP A 158 1.86 12.33 10.37
C ASP A 158 3.15 11.51 10.48
N HIS A 159 3.83 11.58 11.62
CA HIS A 159 5.02 10.75 11.88
C HIS A 159 4.71 9.24 11.87
N VAL A 160 3.53 8.83 12.34
CA VAL A 160 3.06 7.43 12.27
C VAL A 160 2.87 7.02 10.81
N GLY A 161 2.16 7.84 10.02
CA GLY A 161 1.94 7.61 8.59
C GLY A 161 3.24 7.53 7.80
N LYS A 162 4.17 8.46 8.05
CA LYS A 162 5.51 8.47 7.44
C LYS A 162 6.32 7.22 7.74
N ALA A 163 6.30 6.74 8.98
CA ALA A 163 6.99 5.51 9.35
C ALA A 163 6.39 4.30 8.61
N ILE A 164 5.07 4.12 8.65
CA ILE A 164 4.37 3.02 7.96
C ILE A 164 4.65 3.06 6.46
N ALA A 165 4.47 4.22 5.82
CA ALA A 165 4.70 4.40 4.39
C ALA A 165 6.14 4.12 3.96
N THR A 166 7.12 4.35 4.84
CA THR A 166 8.53 4.01 4.55
C THR A 166 8.73 2.50 4.54
N PHE A 167 8.11 1.77 5.47
CA PHE A 167 8.10 0.30 5.44
C PHE A 167 7.36 -0.25 4.21
N GLU A 168 6.20 0.30 3.87
CA GLU A 168 5.44 -0.14 2.70
C GLU A 168 6.23 0.03 1.39
N ARG A 169 7.09 1.05 1.30
CA ARG A 169 7.99 1.24 0.15
C ARG A 169 9.04 0.14 0.01
N THR A 170 9.35 -0.61 1.06
CA THR A 170 10.27 -1.75 0.99
C THR A 170 9.57 -3.07 0.67
N VAL A 171 8.24 -3.09 0.53
CA VAL A 171 7.47 -4.29 0.17
C VAL A 171 7.45 -4.40 -1.36
N LEU A 172 8.50 -5.02 -1.91
CA LEU A 172 8.73 -5.14 -3.34
C LEU A 172 8.67 -6.59 -3.82
N SER A 173 8.15 -6.81 -5.03
CA SER A 173 8.25 -8.10 -5.72
C SER A 173 8.75 -7.91 -7.16
N GLY A 174 9.89 -8.54 -7.44
CA GLY A 174 10.53 -8.60 -8.76
C GLY A 174 11.37 -9.86 -8.88
N ASN A 175 12.28 -9.90 -9.84
CA ASN A 175 13.07 -11.06 -10.23
C ASN A 175 12.22 -12.30 -10.58
N SER A 176 11.01 -12.07 -11.08
CA SER A 176 10.15 -13.14 -11.57
C SER A 176 10.70 -13.72 -12.88
N PRO A 177 10.24 -14.91 -13.31
CA PRO A 177 10.53 -15.43 -14.65
C PRO A 177 10.20 -14.46 -15.79
N TYR A 178 9.17 -13.62 -15.61
CA TYR A 178 8.87 -12.54 -16.55
C TYR A 178 10.00 -11.52 -16.60
N ASP A 179 10.48 -11.06 -15.44
CA ASP A 179 11.54 -10.06 -15.33
C ASP A 179 12.83 -10.54 -16.02
N GLN A 180 13.21 -11.79 -15.80
CA GLN A 180 14.35 -12.41 -16.47
C GLN A 180 14.15 -12.53 -17.99
N TYR A 181 12.95 -12.91 -18.43
CA TYR A 181 12.63 -13.10 -19.84
C TYR A 181 12.65 -11.82 -20.67
N VAL A 182 12.07 -10.73 -20.14
CA VAL A 182 12.06 -9.44 -20.83
C VAL A 182 13.45 -8.80 -20.83
N ASN A 183 14.32 -9.15 -19.87
CA ASN A 183 15.71 -8.69 -19.80
C ASN A 183 16.72 -9.64 -20.48
N GLY A 184 16.28 -10.64 -21.24
CA GLY A 184 17.12 -11.38 -22.18
C GLY A 184 17.19 -12.89 -21.96
N ASP A 185 16.82 -13.41 -20.79
CA ASP A 185 16.81 -14.86 -20.56
C ASP A 185 15.56 -15.50 -21.19
N LYS A 186 15.68 -15.86 -22.48
CA LYS A 186 14.58 -16.49 -23.23
C LYS A 186 14.18 -17.88 -22.72
N LYS A 187 14.93 -18.46 -21.78
CA LYS A 187 14.61 -19.74 -21.15
C LYS A 187 13.86 -19.58 -19.81
N ALA A 188 13.76 -18.36 -19.28
CA ALA A 188 13.07 -18.11 -18.02
C ALA A 188 11.56 -18.46 -18.08
N LEU A 189 10.92 -18.29 -19.24
CA LEU A 189 9.55 -18.75 -19.45
C LEU A 189 9.51 -20.13 -20.10
N ASN A 190 8.68 -21.01 -19.55
CA ASN A 190 8.33 -22.26 -20.23
C ASN A 190 7.42 -22.00 -21.45
N ALA A 191 7.23 -23.03 -22.28
CA ALA A 191 6.46 -22.91 -23.52
C ALA A 191 5.01 -22.43 -23.32
N SER A 192 4.37 -22.80 -22.19
CA SER A 192 3.01 -22.36 -21.88
C SER A 192 2.97 -20.87 -21.50
N GLN A 193 3.89 -20.45 -20.63
CA GLN A 193 4.05 -19.06 -20.22
C GLN A 193 4.38 -18.16 -21.42
N ALA A 194 5.24 -18.60 -22.34
CA ALA A 194 5.56 -17.86 -23.56
C ALA A 194 4.34 -17.71 -24.50
N ARG A 195 3.45 -18.71 -24.57
CA ARG A 195 2.17 -18.56 -25.30
C ARG A 195 1.27 -17.53 -24.61
N GLY A 196 1.13 -17.62 -23.29
CA GLY A 196 0.36 -16.66 -22.48
C GLY A 196 0.85 -15.22 -22.63
N PHE A 197 2.17 -15.02 -22.60
CA PHE A 197 2.82 -13.73 -22.87
C PHE A 197 2.38 -13.16 -24.23
N ASN A 198 2.41 -13.96 -25.29
CA ASN A 198 1.98 -13.49 -26.62
C ASN A 198 0.48 -13.20 -26.69
N VAL A 199 -0.36 -13.95 -25.97
CA VAL A 199 -1.79 -13.61 -25.89
C VAL A 199 -1.96 -12.27 -25.21
N PHE A 200 -1.35 -12.08 -24.03
CA PHE A 200 -1.47 -10.87 -23.22
C PHE A 200 -1.03 -9.60 -23.97
N PHE A 201 0.19 -9.60 -24.52
CA PHE A 201 0.84 -8.41 -25.09
C PHE A 201 0.62 -8.19 -26.60
N LYS A 202 0.03 -9.16 -27.33
CA LYS A 202 -0.08 -9.05 -28.80
C LYS A 202 -1.46 -9.38 -29.37
N LYS A 203 -2.33 -10.06 -28.61
CA LYS A 203 -3.62 -10.52 -29.14
C LYS A 203 -4.81 -9.99 -28.34
N ALA A 204 -4.75 -10.10 -27.02
CA ALA A 204 -5.83 -9.71 -26.12
C ALA A 204 -5.77 -8.23 -25.70
N ALA A 205 -4.67 -7.53 -26.03
CA ALA A 205 -4.44 -6.12 -25.71
C ALA A 205 -4.58 -5.79 -24.21
N CYS A 206 -4.23 -6.74 -23.33
CA CYS A 206 -4.30 -6.52 -21.88
C CYS A 206 -3.34 -5.42 -21.42
N ASP A 207 -2.27 -5.22 -22.18
CA ASP A 207 -1.25 -4.19 -22.02
C ASP A 207 -1.73 -2.78 -22.40
N SER A 208 -2.99 -2.61 -22.84
CA SER A 208 -3.57 -1.27 -22.98
C SER A 208 -3.65 -0.51 -21.65
N CYS A 209 -3.82 -1.25 -20.54
CA CYS A 209 -3.87 -0.71 -19.18
C CYS A 209 -2.83 -1.39 -18.26
N HIS A 210 -2.54 -2.68 -18.49
CA HIS A 210 -1.62 -3.47 -17.66
C HIS A 210 -0.23 -3.59 -18.29
N LEU A 211 0.51 -2.49 -18.33
CA LEU A 211 1.82 -2.40 -18.97
C LEU A 211 2.98 -2.07 -18.01
N GLY A 212 4.17 -2.07 -18.58
CA GLY A 212 5.42 -1.74 -17.90
C GLY A 212 5.83 -2.79 -16.87
N PHE A 213 6.86 -2.46 -16.10
CA PHE A 213 7.39 -3.39 -15.11
C PHE A 213 6.34 -3.78 -14.06
N ASN A 214 5.42 -2.89 -13.65
CA ASN A 214 4.46 -3.19 -12.59
C ASN A 214 3.10 -3.71 -13.11
N PHE A 215 2.95 -3.96 -14.41
CA PHE A 215 1.68 -4.38 -15.05
C PHE A 215 0.49 -3.48 -14.69
N THR A 216 0.71 -2.17 -14.71
CA THR A 216 -0.29 -1.14 -14.46
C THR A 216 0.22 0.21 -14.94
N ASP A 217 -0.64 0.98 -15.59
CA ASP A 217 -0.44 2.41 -15.85
C ASP A 217 -0.89 3.31 -14.68
N GLY A 218 -1.61 2.75 -13.71
CA GLY A 218 -2.25 3.52 -12.64
C GLY A 218 -3.36 4.47 -13.12
N SER A 219 -3.86 4.29 -14.36
CA SER A 219 -5.01 5.02 -14.89
C SER A 219 -6.30 4.58 -14.19
N PHE A 220 -7.43 5.18 -14.57
CA PHE A 220 -8.75 4.82 -14.05
C PHE A 220 -9.66 4.42 -15.19
N GLU A 221 -10.09 3.17 -15.17
CA GLU A 221 -10.84 2.57 -16.27
C GLU A 221 -12.19 2.04 -15.79
N ASN A 222 -13.22 2.19 -16.62
CA ASN A 222 -14.52 1.55 -16.41
C ASN A 222 -14.70 0.42 -17.43
N ILE A 223 -14.62 -0.82 -16.94
CA ILE A 223 -14.84 -2.04 -17.73
C ILE A 223 -16.19 -2.73 -17.39
N GLY A 224 -17.10 -2.01 -16.71
CA GLY A 224 -18.45 -2.48 -16.40
C GLY A 224 -18.58 -3.41 -15.20
N ILE A 225 -17.48 -3.74 -14.49
CA ILE A 225 -17.51 -4.68 -13.36
C ILE A 225 -18.45 -4.20 -12.25
N GLY A 226 -19.47 -5.01 -11.94
CA GLY A 226 -20.40 -4.79 -10.84
C GLY A 226 -21.39 -3.64 -11.05
N MET A 227 -21.42 -3.04 -12.25
CA MET A 227 -22.33 -1.95 -12.60
C MET A 227 -23.78 -2.42 -12.83
N ASP A 228 -23.96 -3.73 -13.00
CA ASP A 228 -25.25 -4.43 -13.11
C ASP A 228 -25.95 -4.61 -11.75
N LYS A 229 -25.24 -4.41 -10.64
CA LYS A 229 -25.81 -4.56 -9.28
C LYS A 229 -26.83 -3.46 -8.97
N PRO A 230 -27.86 -3.71 -8.13
CA PRO A 230 -28.84 -2.69 -7.74
C PRO A 230 -28.25 -1.45 -7.08
N LYS A 231 -27.12 -1.61 -6.37
CA LYS A 231 -26.33 -0.54 -5.75
C LYS A 231 -24.86 -0.73 -6.15
N PRO A 232 -24.47 -0.28 -7.36
CA PRO A 232 -23.13 -0.49 -7.85
C PRO A 232 -22.13 0.41 -7.10
N ASP A 233 -20.90 -0.07 -6.96
CA ASP A 233 -19.81 0.77 -6.48
C ASP A 233 -19.40 1.74 -7.60
N LEU A 234 -19.57 3.04 -7.36
CA LEU A 234 -19.34 4.06 -8.36
C LEU A 234 -17.85 4.38 -8.57
N GLY A 235 -16.95 3.77 -7.79
CA GLY A 235 -15.51 3.89 -7.95
C GLY A 235 -15.05 5.33 -7.78
N ARG A 236 -14.21 5.80 -8.70
CA ARG A 236 -13.61 7.13 -8.68
C ARG A 236 -14.63 8.28 -8.66
N PHE A 237 -15.84 8.08 -9.19
CA PHE A 237 -16.90 9.10 -9.14
C PHE A 237 -17.18 9.63 -7.72
N VAL A 238 -17.08 8.78 -6.69
CA VAL A 238 -17.31 9.23 -5.30
C VAL A 238 -16.23 10.18 -4.80
N VAL A 239 -15.10 10.25 -5.48
CA VAL A 239 -13.97 11.13 -5.19
C VAL A 239 -14.04 12.41 -6.03
N THR A 240 -14.40 12.31 -7.30
CA THR A 240 -14.28 13.44 -8.26
C THR A 240 -15.60 14.13 -8.59
N GLY A 241 -16.74 13.45 -8.40
CA GLY A 241 -18.06 13.92 -8.82
C GLY A 241 -18.28 13.99 -10.34
N LYS A 242 -17.30 13.57 -11.16
CA LYS A 242 -17.37 13.67 -12.62
C LYS A 242 -18.09 12.46 -13.20
N ALA A 243 -19.15 12.68 -13.97
CA ALA A 243 -19.94 11.59 -14.56
C ALA A 243 -19.10 10.60 -15.41
N SER A 244 -18.03 11.08 -16.05
CA SER A 244 -17.06 10.25 -16.78
C SER A 244 -16.36 9.20 -15.92
N ASP A 245 -16.21 9.44 -14.61
CA ASP A 245 -15.47 8.57 -13.70
C ASP A 245 -16.37 7.52 -13.05
N LYS A 246 -17.67 7.48 -13.41
CA LYS A 246 -18.64 6.55 -12.84
C LYS A 246 -18.28 5.12 -13.20
N GLY A 247 -18.10 4.28 -12.19
CA GLY A 247 -17.67 2.89 -12.35
C GLY A 247 -16.19 2.73 -12.71
N SER A 248 -15.41 3.82 -12.71
CA SER A 248 -13.98 3.74 -13.02
C SER A 248 -13.17 3.40 -11.78
N PHE A 249 -12.22 2.49 -11.92
CA PHE A 249 -11.30 2.09 -10.86
C PHE A 249 -9.86 2.15 -11.33
N LYS A 250 -8.95 2.36 -10.39
CA LYS A 250 -7.52 2.37 -10.66
C LYS A 250 -7.12 1.02 -11.22
N THR A 251 -6.43 0.99 -12.36
CA THR A 251 -5.83 -0.23 -12.89
C THR A 251 -4.92 -0.86 -11.83
N PRO A 252 -5.23 -2.06 -11.28
CA PRO A 252 -4.37 -2.69 -10.29
C PRO A 252 -3.11 -3.24 -10.93
N THR A 253 -2.04 -3.39 -10.15
CA THR A 253 -0.90 -4.19 -10.58
C THR A 253 -1.32 -5.65 -10.69
N LEU A 254 -0.79 -6.36 -11.69
CA LEU A 254 -0.93 -7.81 -11.82
C LEU A 254 0.26 -8.58 -11.21
N ARG A 255 1.24 -7.89 -10.62
CA ARG A 255 2.30 -8.58 -9.88
C ARG A 255 1.70 -9.30 -8.68
N GLU A 256 2.15 -10.53 -8.46
CA GLU A 256 1.68 -11.41 -7.39
C GLU A 256 0.19 -11.76 -7.46
N ILE A 257 -0.48 -11.60 -8.62
CA ILE A 257 -1.93 -11.86 -8.73
C ILE A 257 -2.35 -13.27 -8.30
N GLU A 258 -1.45 -14.26 -8.46
CA GLU A 258 -1.63 -15.65 -8.00
C GLU A 258 -1.76 -15.77 -6.47
N HIS A 259 -1.30 -14.77 -5.71
CA HIS A 259 -1.25 -14.78 -4.24
C HIS A 259 -2.16 -13.73 -3.59
N THR A 260 -2.88 -12.92 -4.38
CA THR A 260 -3.69 -11.80 -3.89
C THR A 260 -5.20 -12.02 -3.98
N GLY A 261 -5.64 -13.21 -4.42
CA GLY A 261 -7.05 -13.60 -4.58
C GLY A 261 -7.71 -14.15 -3.32
#